data_AF-A0A9X1LPF9-F1
#
_entry.id   AF-A0A9X1LPF9-F1
#
_cell.length_a   1.000
_cell.length_b   1.000
_cell.length_c   1.000
_cell.angle_alpha   90.00
_cell.angle_beta   90.00
_cell.angle_gamma   90.00
#
_symmetry.space_group_name_H-M   'P 1'
#
loop_
_entity.id
_entity.type
_entity.pdbx_description
1 polymer ?
#
loop_
_entity_poly.entity_id
_entity_poly.type
_entity_poly.pdbx_seq_one_letter_code
_entity_poly.pdbx_strand_id
1 'polypeptide(L)'
;MALTIGIVGLPNVGKSTLFNALTKNDVLAANYPFATIEPNVGVVSLPDSRLDVLAGIFGSERILPATVSFVDIAGIVRGASEGEGLGNQFLANIREADAIAQVVRGFADDDVVHVDGAINPQGDLETINAELMLADLQTVEKALPRYEKEVKQKKLDPSVLEAANAAKDALERGVLLSTSGIDLAPIKELGLLTSKPVIFVFNVDEAVLTDAARKAELEALVAPAKAIFLDAKIESELIDLDPEDAAELLASTGQDESGLDQLARIGFDTLGLQTYLTAGPKEARAWTIGKGWKAPQAAGVIHTDFEKGFIKAEIISFDDLVETGSVVEARSKGKARLEGKDYVMQDGDVVEFRFNV
;
A
#
# COMPACT_ATOMS: atom_id res chain seq x y z
N MET A 1 5.39 3.15 -12.96
CA MET A 1 5.92 2.25 -11.93
C MET A 1 4.77 1.88 -11.02
N ALA A 2 4.74 0.63 -10.54
CA ALA A 2 3.75 0.24 -9.53
C ALA A 2 4.04 1.02 -8.24
N LEU A 3 2.99 1.46 -7.55
CA LEU A 3 3.14 2.07 -6.24
C LEU A 3 3.61 1.01 -5.25
N THR A 4 4.46 1.40 -4.30
CA THR A 4 5.12 0.47 -3.37
C THR A 4 4.89 0.85 -1.91
N ILE A 5 4.85 -0.15 -1.03
CA ILE A 5 4.74 0.03 0.42
C ILE A 5 6.04 -0.44 1.07
N GLY A 6 6.74 0.46 1.75
CA GLY A 6 7.97 0.15 2.46
C GLY A 6 7.69 -0.41 3.84
N ILE A 7 8.14 -1.63 4.13
CA ILE A 7 8.03 -2.23 5.46
C ILE A 7 9.17 -1.73 6.35
N VAL A 8 8.82 -1.04 7.43
CA VAL A 8 9.78 -0.49 8.40
C VAL A 8 9.47 -1.03 9.79
N GLY A 9 10.47 -1.06 10.67
CA GLY A 9 10.32 -1.49 12.04
C GLY A 9 11.66 -1.55 12.74
N LEU A 10 11.66 -1.63 14.07
CA LEU A 10 12.89 -1.86 14.84
C LEU A 10 13.44 -3.27 14.56
N PRO A 11 14.70 -3.57 14.93
CA PRO A 11 15.21 -4.93 14.92
C PRO A 11 14.32 -5.87 15.74
N ASN A 12 14.21 -7.12 15.30
CA ASN A 12 13.52 -8.20 16.02
C ASN A 12 11.99 -8.01 16.22
N VAL A 13 11.33 -7.13 15.46
CA VAL A 13 9.85 -6.98 15.49
C VAL A 13 9.11 -8.02 14.63
N GLY A 14 9.83 -8.94 13.98
CA GLY A 14 9.26 -9.94 13.06
C GLY A 14 9.09 -9.49 11.61
N LYS A 15 9.69 -8.34 11.22
CA LYS A 15 9.67 -7.80 9.85
C LYS A 15 10.08 -8.81 8.78
N SER A 16 11.19 -9.52 8.98
CA SER A 16 11.66 -10.52 8.00
C SER A 16 10.74 -11.73 7.91
N THR A 17 10.13 -12.15 9.02
CA THR A 17 9.11 -13.22 9.02
C THR A 17 7.89 -12.78 8.22
N LEU A 18 7.39 -11.57 8.47
CA LEU A 18 6.28 -10.98 7.73
C LEU A 18 6.60 -10.87 6.24
N PHE A 19 7.78 -10.36 5.88
CA PHE A 19 8.19 -10.24 4.49
C PHE A 19 8.36 -11.59 3.80
N ASN A 20 8.89 -12.59 4.49
CA ASN A 20 8.96 -13.96 3.98
C ASN A 20 7.56 -14.53 3.72
N ALA A 21 6.59 -14.26 4.59
CA ALA A 21 5.21 -14.64 4.36
C ALA A 21 4.62 -13.91 3.12
N LEU A 22 4.86 -12.60 2.97
CA LEU A 22 4.44 -11.83 1.78
C LEU A 22 5.06 -12.34 0.47
N THR A 23 6.30 -12.82 0.50
CA THR A 23 7.03 -13.30 -0.70
C THR A 23 6.77 -14.76 -1.05
N LYS A 24 6.38 -15.59 -0.07
CA LYS A 24 5.97 -16.98 -0.30
C LYS A 24 4.54 -17.09 -0.84
N ASN A 25 3.72 -16.06 -0.64
CA ASN A 25 2.43 -15.97 -1.31
C ASN A 25 2.68 -15.95 -2.82
N ASP A 26 2.38 -17.09 -3.45
CA ASP A 26 2.89 -17.54 -4.74
C ASP A 26 2.30 -16.70 -5.90
N VAL A 27 2.69 -15.43 -5.99
CA VAL A 27 2.50 -14.66 -7.22
C VAL A 27 3.50 -15.25 -8.19
N LEU A 28 3.03 -16.26 -8.96
CA LEU A 28 3.72 -16.83 -10.11
C LEU A 28 4.60 -15.76 -10.76
N ALA A 29 5.90 -15.81 -10.46
CA ALA A 29 6.93 -14.93 -11.00
C ALA A 29 6.99 -14.96 -12.55
N ALA A 30 6.18 -15.83 -13.16
CA ALA A 30 6.01 -16.03 -14.59
C ALA A 30 5.21 -14.92 -15.33
N ASN A 31 4.46 -14.04 -14.64
CA ASN A 31 3.51 -13.13 -15.31
C ASN A 31 3.91 -11.64 -15.37
N TYR A 32 5.12 -11.28 -14.97
CA TYR A 32 5.69 -9.93 -15.22
C TYR A 32 6.84 -10.04 -16.24
N PRO A 33 6.58 -9.99 -17.56
CA PRO A 33 7.61 -10.26 -18.57
C PRO A 33 8.76 -9.23 -18.62
N PHE A 34 8.76 -8.22 -17.75
CA PHE A 34 9.71 -7.10 -17.76
C PHE A 34 10.07 -6.55 -16.37
N ALA A 35 9.62 -7.17 -15.27
CA ALA A 35 9.98 -6.71 -13.92
C ALA A 35 11.17 -7.52 -13.40
N THR A 36 12.33 -6.89 -13.27
CA THR A 36 13.35 -7.38 -12.34
C THR A 36 12.77 -7.19 -10.94
N ILE A 37 12.25 -8.25 -10.33
CA ILE A 37 11.86 -8.20 -8.92
C ILE A 37 13.17 -8.13 -8.14
N GLU A 38 13.46 -6.96 -7.58
CA GLU A 38 14.60 -6.78 -6.69
C GLU A 38 14.43 -7.73 -5.47
N PRO A 39 15.51 -8.31 -4.93
CA PRO A 39 15.44 -9.37 -3.92
C PRO A 39 14.72 -8.96 -2.61
N ASN A 40 14.45 -7.67 -2.44
CA ASN A 40 13.74 -7.07 -1.32
C ASN A 40 12.33 -6.59 -1.70
N VAL A 41 11.74 -7.03 -2.82
CA VAL A 41 10.36 -6.69 -3.21
C VAL A 41 9.48 -7.94 -3.18
N GLY A 42 8.45 -7.93 -2.35
CA GLY A 42 7.37 -8.91 -2.32
C GLY A 42 6.14 -8.38 -3.05
N VAL A 43 5.42 -9.25 -3.73
CA VAL A 43 4.18 -8.90 -4.43
C VAL A 43 3.08 -9.77 -3.88
N VAL A 44 1.98 -9.16 -3.45
CA VAL A 44 0.82 -9.87 -2.90
C VAL A 44 -0.40 -9.61 -3.77
N SER A 45 -1.13 -10.67 -4.08
CA SER A 45 -2.41 -10.58 -4.77
C SER A 45 -3.47 -10.03 -3.83
N LEU A 46 -4.28 -9.09 -4.33
CA LEU A 46 -5.44 -8.60 -3.64
C LEU A 46 -6.59 -9.62 -3.79
N PRO A 47 -7.13 -10.18 -2.69
CA PRO A 47 -8.31 -11.04 -2.77
C PRO A 47 -9.50 -10.27 -3.36
N ASP A 48 -10.11 -10.82 -4.42
CA ASP A 48 -11.22 -10.18 -5.10
C ASP A 48 -12.23 -11.21 -5.60
N SER A 49 -13.27 -11.44 -4.79
CA SER A 49 -14.36 -12.39 -5.08
C SER A 49 -15.12 -12.08 -6.38
N ARG A 50 -15.02 -10.86 -6.92
CA ARG A 50 -15.65 -10.48 -8.19
C ARG A 50 -15.04 -11.28 -9.35
N LEU A 51 -13.77 -11.65 -9.25
CA LEU A 51 -13.08 -12.36 -10.33
C LEU A 51 -13.59 -13.79 -10.49
N ASP A 52 -13.90 -14.50 -9.41
CA ASP A 52 -14.49 -15.85 -9.49
C ASP A 52 -15.88 -15.82 -10.13
N VAL A 53 -16.68 -14.83 -9.76
CA VAL A 53 -18.01 -14.62 -10.35
C VAL A 53 -17.90 -14.33 -11.85
N LEU A 54 -16.99 -13.43 -12.25
CA LEU A 54 -16.72 -13.15 -13.65
C LEU A 54 -16.18 -14.38 -14.39
N ALA A 55 -15.27 -15.14 -13.79
CA ALA A 55 -14.75 -16.36 -14.38
C ALA A 55 -15.87 -17.38 -14.63
N GLY A 56 -16.83 -17.51 -13.71
CA GLY A 56 -18.03 -18.33 -13.88
C GLY A 56 -18.94 -17.86 -15.02
N ILE A 57 -19.17 -16.55 -15.14
CA ILE A 57 -20.01 -15.98 -16.21
C ILE A 57 -19.38 -16.16 -17.61
N PHE A 58 -18.06 -15.96 -17.71
CA PHE A 58 -17.35 -15.94 -18.99
C PHE A 58 -16.66 -17.27 -19.35
N GLY A 59 -16.65 -18.24 -18.44
CA GLY A 59 -15.90 -19.49 -18.60
C GLY A 59 -14.39 -19.24 -18.71
N SER A 60 -13.86 -18.32 -17.88
CA SER A 60 -12.46 -17.91 -17.94
C SER A 60 -11.51 -19.03 -17.52
N GLU A 61 -10.48 -19.29 -18.32
CA GLU A 61 -9.45 -20.28 -18.02
C GLU A 61 -8.54 -19.87 -16.85
N ARG A 62 -8.42 -18.56 -16.58
CA ARG A 62 -7.48 -18.00 -15.59
C ARG A 62 -8.09 -16.82 -14.84
N ILE A 63 -7.71 -16.68 -13.58
CA ILE A 63 -8.03 -15.51 -12.75
C ILE A 63 -6.74 -14.75 -12.47
N LEU A 64 -6.75 -13.44 -12.72
CA LEU A 64 -5.60 -12.56 -12.58
C LEU A 64 -5.96 -11.40 -11.64
N PRO A 65 -5.69 -11.54 -10.32
CA PRO A 65 -5.98 -10.49 -9.35
C PRO A 65 -5.07 -9.27 -9.53
N ALA A 66 -5.53 -8.13 -8.99
CA ALA A 66 -4.68 -6.98 -8.78
C ALA A 66 -3.60 -7.32 -7.75
N THR A 67 -2.49 -6.58 -7.75
CA THR A 67 -1.40 -6.83 -6.81
C THR A 67 -0.94 -5.55 -6.11
N VAL A 68 -0.34 -5.73 -4.94
CA VAL A 68 0.35 -4.69 -4.16
C VAL A 68 1.80 -5.09 -3.99
N SER A 69 2.72 -4.15 -4.22
CA SER A 69 4.15 -4.35 -4.03
C SER A 69 4.59 -3.86 -2.65
N PHE A 70 5.24 -4.73 -1.90
CA PHE A 70 5.88 -4.42 -0.62
C PHE A 70 7.39 -4.47 -0.79
N VAL A 71 8.11 -3.54 -0.15
CA VAL A 71 9.56 -3.50 -0.15
C VAL A 71 10.05 -3.75 1.26
N ASP A 72 10.89 -4.77 1.46
CA ASP A 72 11.58 -4.95 2.73
C ASP A 72 12.64 -3.87 2.88
N ILE A 73 12.47 -3.04 3.90
CA ILE A 73 13.45 -2.03 4.27
C ILE A 73 14.16 -2.51 5.53
N ALA A 74 15.50 -2.46 5.58
CA ALA A 74 16.29 -2.94 6.73
C ALA A 74 15.79 -2.36 8.07
N GLY A 75 16.07 -2.97 9.23
CA GLY A 75 15.55 -2.44 10.50
C GLY A 75 16.01 -1.00 10.80
N ILE A 76 15.12 -0.15 11.33
CA ILE A 76 15.48 1.18 11.85
C ILE A 76 16.26 0.99 13.14
N VAL A 77 17.51 1.46 13.17
CA VAL A 77 18.29 1.53 14.40
C VAL A 77 18.34 2.98 14.87
N ARG A 78 18.34 3.20 16.19
CA ARG A 78 18.62 4.52 16.77
C ARG A 78 19.91 5.10 16.16
N GLY A 79 19.89 6.38 15.80
CA GLY A 79 20.99 7.07 15.14
C GLY A 79 21.01 6.90 13.62
N ALA A 80 19.97 6.34 12.99
CA ALA A 80 19.88 6.25 11.52
C ALA A 80 19.98 7.62 10.84
N SER A 81 19.53 8.68 11.52
CA SER A 81 19.58 10.07 11.07
C SER A 81 20.93 10.77 11.29
N GLU A 82 21.85 10.23 12.10
CA GLU A 82 23.14 10.88 12.41
C GLU A 82 24.19 10.73 11.29
N GLY A 83 23.88 9.96 10.25
CA GLY A 83 24.64 9.96 8.99
C GLY A 83 25.92 9.13 8.97
N GLU A 84 26.27 8.43 10.05
CA GLU A 84 27.36 7.44 10.05
C GLU A 84 26.85 6.05 9.61
N GLY A 85 27.24 5.61 8.42
CA GLY A 85 27.06 4.21 7.98
C GLY A 85 25.75 3.88 7.24
N LEU A 86 25.17 2.70 7.53
CA LEU A 86 24.05 2.08 6.78
C LEU A 86 22.70 2.81 6.93
N GLY A 87 22.53 3.71 7.91
CA GLY A 87 21.27 4.41 8.18
C GLY A 87 20.76 5.29 7.03
N ASN A 88 21.66 5.96 6.30
CA ASN A 88 21.28 6.79 5.15
C ASN A 88 20.76 5.97 3.96
N GLN A 89 21.29 4.75 3.75
CA GLN A 89 20.81 3.85 2.69
C GLN A 89 19.40 3.37 3.01
N PHE A 90 19.13 3.09 4.30
CA PHE A 90 17.80 2.73 4.77
C PHE A 90 16.77 3.85 4.52
N LEU A 91 17.09 5.10 4.88
CA LEU A 91 16.20 6.24 4.66
C LEU A 91 15.95 6.53 3.18
N ALA A 92 16.92 6.24 2.30
CA ALA A 92 16.76 6.36 0.86
C ALA A 92 15.70 5.38 0.33
N ASN A 93 15.72 4.13 0.77
CA ASN A 93 14.73 3.12 0.37
C ASN A 93 13.31 3.50 0.83
N ILE A 94 13.15 4.09 2.03
CA ILE A 94 11.82 4.60 2.44
C ILE A 94 11.39 5.76 1.55
N ARG A 95 12.33 6.62 1.13
CA ARG A 95 12.03 7.78 0.29
C ARG A 95 11.44 7.37 -1.05
N GLU A 96 11.89 6.25 -1.60
CA GLU A 96 11.41 5.67 -2.85
C GLU A 96 10.04 4.99 -2.74
N ALA A 97 9.66 4.53 -1.55
CA ALA A 97 8.33 3.94 -1.30
C ALA A 97 7.20 4.99 -1.32
N ASP A 98 5.97 4.62 -1.66
CA ASP A 98 4.84 5.54 -1.71
C ASP A 98 4.07 5.62 -0.39
N ALA A 99 4.08 4.54 0.39
CA ALA A 99 3.54 4.46 1.75
C ALA A 99 4.47 3.64 2.66
N ILE A 100 4.23 3.72 3.96
CA ILE A 100 5.00 3.01 4.99
C ILE A 100 4.09 1.99 5.69
N ALA A 101 4.53 0.74 5.81
CA ALA A 101 3.98 -0.24 6.72
C ALA A 101 4.91 -0.35 7.94
N GLN A 102 4.52 0.23 9.06
CA GLN A 102 5.32 0.26 10.29
C GLN A 102 4.97 -0.93 11.19
N VAL A 103 5.88 -1.89 11.23
CA VAL A 103 5.78 -3.09 12.06
C VAL A 103 6.22 -2.79 13.48
N VAL A 104 5.33 -3.03 14.43
CA VAL A 104 5.52 -2.82 15.87
C VAL A 104 5.41 -4.15 16.58
N ARG A 105 6.35 -4.43 17.49
CA ARG A 105 6.33 -5.67 18.28
C ARG A 105 5.27 -5.57 19.37
N GLY A 106 4.35 -6.52 19.41
CA GLY A 106 3.39 -6.72 20.48
C GLY A 106 3.33 -8.15 21.01
N PHE A 107 4.25 -9.04 20.60
CA PHE A 107 4.38 -10.40 21.12
C PHE A 107 5.48 -10.52 22.19
N ALA A 108 5.25 -11.41 23.15
CA ALA A 108 6.26 -11.84 24.12
C ALA A 108 7.06 -13.04 23.58
N ASP A 109 8.40 -12.97 23.69
CA ASP A 109 9.28 -14.08 23.32
C ASP A 109 10.57 -13.96 24.15
N ASP A 110 10.79 -14.95 25.03
CA ASP A 110 11.92 -14.99 25.96
C ASP A 110 13.27 -15.16 25.26
N ASP A 111 13.28 -15.68 24.02
CA ASP A 111 14.48 -15.87 23.21
C ASP A 111 14.83 -14.62 22.38
N VAL A 112 13.94 -13.62 22.34
CA VAL A 112 14.09 -12.42 21.51
C VAL A 112 14.29 -11.18 22.38
N VAL A 113 15.55 -10.77 22.50
CA VAL A 113 15.95 -9.58 23.26
C VAL A 113 15.38 -8.31 22.63
N HIS A 114 14.58 -7.57 23.40
CA HIS A 114 14.16 -6.21 23.05
C HIS A 114 15.34 -5.25 23.26
N VAL A 115 15.52 -4.27 22.36
CA VAL A 115 16.65 -3.33 22.43
C VAL A 115 16.68 -2.57 23.76
N ASP A 116 15.49 -2.29 24.33
CA ASP A 116 15.31 -1.63 25.64
C ASP A 116 14.94 -2.58 26.80
N GLY A 117 15.04 -3.90 26.62
CA GLY A 117 14.85 -4.90 27.68
C GLY A 117 13.40 -5.29 28.02
N ALA A 118 12.39 -4.49 27.66
CA ALA A 118 10.97 -4.85 27.78
C ALA A 118 10.18 -4.43 26.54
N ILE A 119 9.09 -5.14 26.23
CA ILE A 119 8.21 -4.85 25.10
C ILE A 119 7.48 -3.54 25.37
N ASN A 120 7.72 -2.54 24.52
CA ASN A 120 7.12 -1.22 24.66
C ASN A 120 6.69 -0.69 23.28
N PRO A 121 5.49 -1.07 22.79
CA PRO A 121 5.00 -0.67 21.48
C PRO A 121 4.97 0.85 21.29
N GLN A 122 4.64 1.60 22.35
CA GLN A 122 4.64 3.06 22.32
C GLN A 122 6.07 3.62 22.14
N GLY A 123 7.03 3.10 22.90
CA GLY A 123 8.44 3.51 22.79
C GLY A 123 9.05 3.17 21.42
N ASP A 124 8.63 2.05 20.83
CA ASP A 124 9.05 1.66 19.47
C ASP A 124 8.52 2.64 18.41
N LEU A 125 7.24 3.00 18.51
CA LEU A 125 6.60 4.01 17.66
C LEU A 125 7.32 5.36 17.78
N GLU A 126 7.56 5.83 19.01
CA GLU A 126 8.26 7.09 19.29
C GLU A 126 9.68 7.09 18.72
N THR A 127 10.41 5.99 18.88
CA THR A 127 11.78 5.84 18.36
C THR A 127 11.80 5.95 16.83
N ILE A 128 10.94 5.21 16.14
CA ILE A 128 10.86 5.24 14.68
C ILE A 128 10.47 6.63 14.19
N ASN A 129 9.42 7.22 14.77
CA ASN A 129 8.93 8.54 14.36
C ASN A 129 10.01 9.62 14.56
N ALA A 130 10.75 9.57 15.68
CA ALA A 130 11.84 10.51 15.91
C ALA A 130 12.94 10.42 14.84
N GLU A 131 13.36 9.23 14.43
CA GLU A 131 14.38 9.06 13.39
C GLU A 131 13.90 9.59 12.02
N LEU A 132 12.65 9.31 11.64
CA LEU A 132 12.07 9.81 10.40
C LEU A 132 11.95 11.34 10.41
N MET A 133 11.53 11.91 11.54
CA MET A 133 11.41 13.35 11.72
C MET A 133 12.76 14.06 11.69
N LEU A 134 13.79 13.49 12.31
CA LEU A 134 15.15 14.03 12.27
C LEU A 134 15.71 14.02 10.84
N ALA A 135 15.49 12.95 10.08
CA ALA A 135 15.90 12.86 8.68
C ALA A 135 15.19 13.92 7.79
N ASP A 136 13.90 14.15 8.03
CA ASP A 136 13.14 15.18 7.33
C ASP A 136 13.60 16.59 7.73
N LEU A 137 13.85 16.83 9.02
CA LEU A 137 14.32 18.12 9.52
C LEU A 137 15.65 18.49 8.85
N GLN A 138 16.61 17.56 8.80
CA GLN A 138 17.87 17.76 8.08
C GLN A 138 17.65 18.01 6.59
N THR A 139 16.68 17.34 5.96
CA THR A 139 16.36 17.53 4.53
C THR A 139 15.85 18.95 4.30
N VAL A 140 14.91 19.41 5.12
CA VAL A 140 14.30 20.75 5.02
C VAL A 140 15.34 21.84 5.32
N GLU A 141 16.13 21.69 6.38
CA GLU A 141 17.18 22.65 6.75
C GLU A 141 18.24 22.84 5.66
N LYS A 142 18.61 21.76 4.95
CA LYS A 142 19.53 21.83 3.81
C LYS A 142 18.92 22.58 2.62
N ALA A 143 17.60 22.50 2.43
CA ALA A 143 16.90 23.15 1.33
C ALA A 143 16.61 24.64 1.57
N LEU A 144 16.33 25.03 2.81
CA LEU A 144 15.90 26.38 3.19
C LEU A 144 16.81 27.51 2.66
N PRO A 145 18.15 27.47 2.81
CA PRO A 145 19.02 28.55 2.31
C PRO A 145 18.91 28.77 0.80
N ARG A 146 18.69 27.70 0.03
CA ARG A 146 18.46 27.78 -1.42
C ARG A 146 17.12 28.43 -1.72
N TYR A 147 16.05 27.97 -1.07
CA TYR A 147 14.70 28.51 -1.27
C TYR A 147 14.60 29.99 -0.89
N GLU A 148 15.21 30.42 0.23
CA GLU A 148 15.27 31.82 0.62
C GLU A 148 15.93 32.70 -0.45
N LYS A 149 17.03 32.23 -1.02
CA LYS A 149 17.75 32.94 -2.08
C LYS A 149 16.94 33.01 -3.37
N GLU A 150 16.33 31.91 -3.78
CA GLU A 150 15.56 31.82 -5.03
C GLU A 150 14.25 32.62 -4.96
N VAL A 151 13.56 32.64 -3.82
CA VAL A 151 12.38 33.50 -3.59
C VAL A 151 12.76 34.99 -3.61
N LYS A 152 13.86 35.39 -2.94
CA LYS A 152 14.38 36.78 -3.01
C LYS A 152 14.72 37.20 -4.45
N GLN A 153 15.20 36.26 -5.27
CA GLN A 153 15.48 36.46 -6.69
C GLN A 153 14.25 36.34 -7.60
N LYS A 154 13.06 36.06 -7.04
CA LYS A 154 11.80 35.82 -7.77
C LYS A 154 11.89 34.67 -8.78
N LYS A 155 12.71 33.65 -8.48
CA LYS A 155 12.89 32.43 -9.29
C LYS A 155 12.04 31.25 -8.79
N LEU A 156 11.58 31.35 -7.55
CA LEU A 156 10.77 30.36 -6.88
C LEU A 156 9.56 31.06 -6.28
N ASP A 157 8.42 30.37 -6.27
CA ASP A 157 7.20 30.89 -5.66
C ASP A 157 7.36 31.01 -4.13
N PRO A 158 6.91 32.10 -3.49
CA PRO A 158 6.99 32.25 -2.03
C PRO A 158 6.35 31.10 -1.24
N SER A 159 5.32 30.44 -1.79
CA SER A 159 4.65 29.29 -1.15
C SER A 159 5.60 28.13 -0.84
N VAL A 160 6.67 27.95 -1.63
CA VAL A 160 7.67 26.89 -1.39
C VAL A 160 8.45 27.15 -0.10
N LEU A 161 8.85 28.41 0.12
CA LEU A 161 9.56 28.80 1.33
C LEU A 161 8.63 28.80 2.55
N GLU A 162 7.37 29.19 2.38
CA GLU A 162 6.36 29.14 3.44
C GLU A 162 6.11 27.69 3.88
N ALA A 163 5.88 26.78 2.93
CA ALA A 163 5.69 25.35 3.21
C ALA A 163 6.93 24.71 3.87
N ALA A 164 8.14 25.04 3.39
CA ALA A 164 9.38 24.52 3.99
C ALA A 164 9.56 25.00 5.43
N ASN A 165 9.29 26.28 5.73
CA ASN A 165 9.37 26.79 7.10
C ASN A 165 8.31 26.17 8.01
N ALA A 166 7.07 26.02 7.53
CA ALA A 166 6.00 25.36 8.28
C ALA A 166 6.36 23.88 8.59
N ALA A 167 6.91 23.16 7.61
CA ALA A 167 7.36 21.79 7.79
C ALA A 167 8.48 21.70 8.84
N LYS A 168 9.50 22.57 8.76
CA LYS A 168 10.57 22.64 9.77
C LYS A 168 10.01 22.86 11.18
N ASP A 169 9.13 23.85 11.33
CA ASP A 169 8.52 24.23 12.60
C ASP A 169 7.63 23.11 13.20
N ALA A 170 6.90 22.36 12.36
CA ALA A 170 6.18 21.17 12.81
C ALA A 170 7.13 20.06 13.30
N LEU A 171 8.20 19.79 12.55
CA LEU A 171 9.17 18.76 12.90
C LEU A 171 9.91 19.10 14.20
N GLU A 172 10.32 20.35 14.41
CA GLU A 172 10.94 20.82 15.65
C GLU A 172 10.04 20.68 16.88
N ARG A 173 8.71 20.67 16.69
CA ARG A 173 7.72 20.43 17.75
C ARG A 173 7.39 18.95 17.99
N GLY A 174 7.96 18.02 17.23
CA GLY A 174 7.59 16.60 17.35
C GLY A 174 6.26 16.25 16.65
N VAL A 175 5.79 17.06 15.70
CA VAL A 175 4.57 16.77 14.92
C VAL A 175 4.92 16.14 13.57
N LEU A 176 4.35 14.97 13.29
CA LEU A 176 4.45 14.31 11.98
C LEU A 176 3.78 15.16 10.88
N LEU A 177 4.43 15.22 9.72
CA LEU A 177 3.94 16.02 8.61
C LEU A 177 2.61 15.51 8.03
N SER A 178 2.39 14.19 8.03
CA SER A 178 1.15 13.54 7.59
C SER A 178 -0.09 13.95 8.40
N THR A 179 0.09 14.36 9.66
CA THR A 179 -1.00 14.80 10.56
C THR A 179 -0.96 16.30 10.86
N SER A 180 0.00 17.03 10.28
CA SER A 180 0.23 18.45 10.57
C SER A 180 -0.82 19.40 9.98
N GLY A 181 -1.56 18.94 8.95
CA GLY A 181 -2.48 19.78 8.18
C GLY A 181 -1.80 20.80 7.26
N ILE A 182 -0.47 20.75 7.14
CA ILE A 182 0.32 21.63 6.26
C ILE A 182 0.13 21.19 4.81
N ASP A 183 -0.03 22.16 3.89
CA ASP A 183 0.06 21.89 2.47
C ASP A 183 1.53 21.71 2.05
N LEU A 184 1.91 20.45 1.80
CA LEU A 184 3.26 20.06 1.42
C LEU A 184 3.44 19.96 -0.10
N ALA A 185 2.39 20.22 -0.90
CA ALA A 185 2.48 20.16 -2.35
C ALA A 185 3.60 21.04 -2.94
N PRO A 186 3.89 22.26 -2.42
CA PRO A 186 4.98 23.09 -2.92
C PRO A 186 6.39 22.53 -2.69
N ILE A 187 6.56 21.58 -1.76
CA ILE A 187 7.85 20.97 -1.40
C ILE A 187 7.84 19.45 -1.63
N LYS A 188 6.90 18.94 -2.43
CA LYS A 188 6.74 17.50 -2.69
C LYS A 188 8.02 16.85 -3.22
N GLU A 189 8.83 17.60 -3.95
CA GLU A 189 10.12 17.17 -4.49
C GLU A 189 11.17 16.85 -3.42
N LEU A 190 11.01 17.35 -2.18
CA LEU A 190 11.89 16.97 -1.09
C LEU A 190 11.70 15.51 -0.68
N GLY A 191 10.59 14.87 -1.02
CA GLY A 191 10.33 13.46 -0.69
C GLY A 191 10.39 13.20 0.82
N LEU A 192 9.76 14.07 1.61
CA LEU A 192 9.77 13.99 3.08
C LEU A 192 9.08 12.70 3.55
N LEU A 193 9.75 11.95 4.42
CA LEU A 193 9.37 10.61 4.87
C LEU A 193 8.09 10.65 5.70
N THR A 194 7.99 11.60 6.64
CA THR A 194 6.88 11.76 7.58
C THR A 194 5.63 12.35 6.94
N SER A 195 5.68 12.70 5.65
CA SER A 195 4.50 13.11 4.88
C SER A 195 3.78 11.93 4.24
N LYS A 196 4.42 10.76 4.16
CA LYS A 196 3.85 9.55 3.56
C LYS A 196 2.72 8.99 4.43
N PRO A 197 1.70 8.36 3.83
CA PRO A 197 0.72 7.57 4.57
C PRO A 197 1.41 6.42 5.31
N VAL A 198 0.96 6.13 6.54
CA VAL A 198 1.49 5.06 7.39
C VAL A 198 0.38 4.08 7.75
N ILE A 199 0.68 2.79 7.61
CA ILE A 199 -0.14 1.67 8.05
C ILE A 199 0.59 1.05 9.24
N PHE A 200 -0.06 0.96 10.39
CA PHE A 200 0.55 0.35 11.56
C PHE A 200 0.22 -1.13 11.60
N VAL A 201 1.25 -1.97 11.74
CA VAL A 201 1.14 -3.42 11.78
C VAL A 201 1.67 -3.89 13.13
N PHE A 202 0.77 -4.23 14.05
CA PHE A 202 1.15 -4.84 15.32
C PHE A 202 1.33 -6.33 15.09
N ASN A 203 2.59 -6.78 15.11
CA ASN A 203 2.91 -8.19 15.13
C ASN A 203 2.78 -8.70 16.57
N VAL A 204 1.76 -9.50 16.83
CA VAL A 204 1.33 -9.94 18.16
C VAL A 204 1.24 -11.46 18.22
N ASP A 205 1.00 -12.01 19.41
CA ASP A 205 0.73 -13.44 19.59
C ASP A 205 -0.79 -13.73 19.54
N GLU A 206 -1.14 -15.02 19.47
CA GLU A 206 -2.53 -15.51 19.48
C GLU A 206 -3.34 -15.01 20.68
N ALA A 207 -2.71 -14.87 21.85
CA ALA A 207 -3.37 -14.39 23.06
C ALA A 207 -3.84 -12.94 22.90
N VAL A 208 -3.06 -12.09 22.22
CA VAL A 208 -3.46 -10.72 21.89
C VAL A 208 -4.46 -10.68 20.73
N LEU A 209 -4.32 -11.55 19.71
CA LEU A 209 -5.28 -11.60 18.59
C LEU A 209 -6.72 -11.85 19.07
N THR A 210 -6.87 -12.70 20.08
CA THR A 210 -8.17 -13.06 20.68
C THR A 210 -8.62 -12.12 21.82
N ASP A 211 -7.76 -11.19 22.27
CA ASP A 211 -8.07 -10.20 23.31
C ASP A 211 -8.46 -8.84 22.71
N ALA A 212 -9.78 -8.59 22.61
CA ALA A 212 -10.31 -7.34 22.09
C ALA A 212 -9.92 -6.10 22.93
N ALA A 213 -9.74 -6.24 24.25
CA ALA A 213 -9.36 -5.12 25.10
C ALA A 213 -7.90 -4.73 24.86
N ARG A 214 -7.02 -5.74 24.70
CA ARG A 214 -5.60 -5.48 24.41
C ARG A 214 -5.40 -4.90 23.00
N LYS A 215 -6.15 -5.38 22.00
CA LYS A 215 -6.15 -4.75 20.66
C LYS A 215 -6.58 -3.29 20.73
N ALA A 216 -7.67 -2.97 21.42
CA ALA A 216 -8.14 -1.60 21.56
C ALA A 216 -7.12 -0.66 22.23
N GLU A 217 -6.34 -1.15 23.21
CA GLU A 217 -5.25 -0.40 23.83
C GLU A 217 -4.13 -0.07 22.83
N LEU A 218 -3.74 -1.05 21.99
CA LEU A 218 -2.72 -0.87 20.96
C LEU A 218 -3.22 0.03 19.81
N GLU A 219 -4.48 -0.12 19.39
CA GLU A 219 -5.11 0.77 18.40
C GLU A 219 -5.11 2.23 18.86
N ALA A 220 -5.36 2.46 20.14
CA ALA A 220 -5.38 3.81 20.71
C ALA A 220 -4.02 4.53 20.61
N LEU A 221 -2.91 3.79 20.51
CA LEU A 221 -1.57 4.38 20.35
C LEU A 221 -1.38 5.07 19.01
N VAL A 222 -2.14 4.66 17.99
CA VAL A 222 -1.98 5.13 16.60
C VAL A 222 -3.20 5.85 16.05
N ALA A 223 -4.27 5.96 16.85
CA ALA A 223 -5.49 6.66 16.45
C ALA A 223 -5.20 8.12 16.02
N PRO A 224 -5.85 8.62 14.94
CA PRO A 224 -6.93 8.00 14.17
C PRO A 224 -6.46 7.10 13.01
N ALA A 225 -5.16 6.79 12.91
CA ALA A 225 -4.67 5.88 11.87
C ALA A 225 -5.17 4.46 12.11
N LYS A 226 -5.27 3.67 11.03
CA LYS A 226 -5.67 2.27 11.10
C LYS A 226 -4.50 1.41 11.55
N ALA A 227 -4.79 0.46 12.43
CA ALA A 227 -3.88 -0.60 12.84
C ALA A 227 -4.34 -1.94 12.27
N ILE A 228 -3.37 -2.80 11.97
CA ILE A 228 -3.57 -4.20 11.59
C ILE A 228 -2.90 -5.04 12.67
N PHE A 229 -3.60 -6.08 13.12
CA PHE A 229 -3.08 -7.06 14.06
C PHE A 229 -2.88 -8.37 13.32
N LEU A 230 -1.69 -8.93 13.42
CA LEU A 230 -1.36 -10.23 12.85
C LEU A 230 -0.32 -10.92 13.72
N ASP A 231 -0.19 -12.23 13.55
CA ASP A 231 0.96 -12.98 14.05
C ASP A 231 1.76 -13.46 12.83
N ALA A 232 2.96 -12.91 12.64
CA ALA A 232 3.78 -13.24 11.48
C ALA A 232 4.14 -14.74 11.37
N LYS A 233 4.15 -15.48 12.49
CA LYS A 233 4.36 -16.93 12.49
C LYS A 233 3.11 -17.63 11.95
N ILE A 234 1.92 -17.26 12.43
CA ILE A 234 0.65 -17.79 11.91
C ILE A 234 0.49 -17.47 10.42
N GLU A 235 0.77 -16.23 10.00
CA GLU A 235 0.74 -15.85 8.57
C GLU A 235 1.69 -16.68 7.72
N SER A 236 2.84 -17.09 8.28
CA SER A 236 3.79 -17.96 7.58
C SER A 236 3.28 -19.40 7.46
N GLU A 237 2.55 -19.89 8.46
CA GLU A 237 1.96 -21.23 8.48
C GLU A 237 0.77 -21.32 7.52
N LEU A 238 -0.08 -20.29 7.47
CA LEU A 238 -1.26 -20.23 6.60
C LEU A 238 -0.93 -20.47 5.11
N ILE A 239 0.26 -20.07 4.66
CA ILE A 239 0.69 -20.19 3.26
C ILE A 239 0.91 -21.65 2.86
N ASP A 240 1.32 -22.49 3.82
CA ASP A 240 1.64 -23.90 3.56
C ASP A 240 0.40 -24.82 3.77
N LEU A 241 -0.74 -24.26 4.19
CA LEU A 241 -2.00 -24.97 4.41
C LEU A 241 -2.90 -24.93 3.17
N ASP A 242 -3.75 -25.95 3.03
CA ASP A 242 -4.85 -25.89 2.07
C ASP A 242 -5.99 -24.97 2.57
N PRO A 243 -6.92 -24.56 1.69
CA PRO A 243 -7.94 -23.57 2.05
C PRO A 243 -8.86 -23.97 3.21
N GLU A 244 -9.10 -25.27 3.43
CA GLU A 244 -9.94 -25.73 4.54
C GLU A 244 -9.17 -25.60 5.86
N ASP A 245 -7.94 -26.12 5.90
CA ASP A 245 -7.05 -26.03 7.07
C ASP A 245 -6.70 -24.57 7.42
N ALA A 246 -6.45 -23.73 6.42
CA ALA A 246 -6.18 -22.30 6.61
C ALA A 246 -7.38 -21.58 7.22
N ALA A 247 -8.61 -21.89 6.77
CA ALA A 247 -9.83 -21.32 7.33
C ALA A 247 -10.07 -21.77 8.78
N GLU A 248 -9.77 -23.02 9.11
CA GLU A 248 -9.86 -23.51 10.49
C GLU A 248 -8.86 -22.81 11.42
N LEU A 249 -7.61 -22.62 10.97
CA LEU A 249 -6.59 -21.92 11.73
C LEU A 249 -6.96 -20.45 11.96
N LEU A 250 -7.42 -19.74 10.92
CA LEU A 250 -7.90 -18.35 11.04
C LEU A 250 -9.02 -18.24 12.07
N ALA A 251 -10.04 -19.09 11.95
CA ALA A 251 -11.17 -19.10 12.87
C ALA A 251 -10.76 -19.36 14.33
N SER A 252 -9.75 -20.22 14.55
CA SER A 252 -9.23 -20.50 15.89
C SER A 252 -8.59 -19.28 16.56
N THR A 253 -8.03 -18.36 15.76
CA THR A 253 -7.40 -17.11 16.22
C THR A 253 -8.37 -15.92 16.25
N GLY A 254 -9.65 -16.14 15.95
CA GLY A 254 -10.69 -15.11 15.90
C GLY A 254 -10.58 -14.19 14.68
N GLN A 255 -10.03 -14.69 13.58
CA GLN A 255 -9.86 -13.95 12.32
C GLN A 255 -10.72 -14.57 11.21
N ASP A 256 -11.34 -13.72 10.39
CA ASP A 256 -12.10 -14.13 9.20
C ASP A 256 -11.27 -13.98 7.90
N GLU A 257 -10.20 -13.19 7.95
CA GLU A 257 -9.31 -12.84 6.84
C GLU A 257 -7.87 -12.82 7.37
N SER A 258 -6.90 -13.30 6.59
CA SER A 258 -5.49 -13.29 6.99
C SER A 258 -4.98 -11.85 7.22
N GLY A 259 -4.01 -11.69 8.11
CA GLY A 259 -3.38 -10.39 8.34
C GLY A 259 -2.69 -9.84 7.11
N LEU A 260 -2.14 -10.71 6.24
CA LEU A 260 -1.54 -10.32 4.97
C LEU A 260 -2.57 -9.80 3.96
N ASP A 261 -3.73 -10.43 3.87
CA ASP A 261 -4.82 -9.99 2.98
C ASP A 261 -5.39 -8.64 3.44
N GLN A 262 -5.59 -8.49 4.75
CA GLN A 262 -5.95 -7.20 5.36
C GLN A 262 -4.91 -6.12 5.02
N LEU A 263 -3.62 -6.44 5.13
CA LEU A 263 -2.52 -5.52 4.81
C LEU A 263 -2.49 -5.16 3.32
N ALA A 264 -2.70 -6.12 2.42
CA ALA A 264 -2.80 -5.86 0.99
C ALA A 264 -3.98 -4.94 0.67
N ARG A 265 -5.17 -5.23 1.22
CA ARG A 265 -6.38 -4.44 1.01
C ARG A 265 -6.28 -3.02 1.55
N ILE A 266 -5.79 -2.85 2.78
CA ILE A 266 -5.59 -1.53 3.39
C ILE A 266 -4.46 -0.79 2.66
N GLY A 267 -3.39 -1.48 2.28
CA GLY A 267 -2.30 -0.94 1.48
C GLY A 267 -2.77 -0.36 0.14
N PHE A 268 -3.56 -1.13 -0.60
CA PHE A 268 -4.13 -0.74 -1.88
C PHE A 268 -5.00 0.53 -1.73
N ASP A 269 -5.87 0.57 -0.72
CA ASP A 269 -6.72 1.73 -0.42
C ASP A 269 -5.89 2.96 -0.02
N THR A 270 -4.86 2.77 0.81
CA THR A 270 -3.96 3.81 1.32
C THR A 270 -3.16 4.48 0.20
N LEU A 271 -2.76 3.70 -0.82
CA LEU A 271 -2.11 4.19 -2.03
C LEU A 271 -3.07 4.93 -2.98
N GLY A 272 -4.35 5.03 -2.62
CA GLY A 272 -5.37 5.67 -3.45
C GLY A 272 -5.66 4.89 -4.72
N LEU A 273 -5.53 3.56 -4.68
CA LEU A 273 -5.77 2.66 -5.81
C LEU A 273 -7.21 2.14 -5.81
N GLN A 274 -7.67 1.78 -6.99
CA GLN A 274 -8.93 1.06 -7.24
C GLN A 274 -8.73 0.09 -8.41
N THR A 275 -9.73 -0.76 -8.66
CA THR A 275 -9.69 -1.76 -9.73
C THR A 275 -10.75 -1.53 -10.78
N TYR A 276 -10.44 -1.82 -12.04
CA TYR A 276 -11.46 -2.17 -13.03
C TYR A 276 -11.22 -3.59 -13.53
N LEU A 277 -12.24 -4.21 -14.11
CA LEU A 277 -12.26 -5.63 -14.44
C LEU A 277 -12.38 -5.82 -15.96
N THR A 278 -11.69 -6.84 -16.47
CA THR A 278 -11.89 -7.35 -17.83
C THR A 278 -12.15 -8.84 -17.74
N ALA A 279 -13.12 -9.36 -18.48
CA ALA A 279 -13.45 -10.78 -18.46
C ALA A 279 -13.72 -11.32 -19.86
N GLY A 280 -13.25 -12.54 -20.10
CA GLY A 280 -13.44 -13.29 -21.33
C GLY A 280 -13.03 -14.75 -21.14
N PRO A 281 -13.12 -15.60 -22.19
CA PRO A 281 -12.84 -17.03 -22.05
C PRO A 281 -11.39 -17.33 -21.66
N LYS A 282 -10.43 -16.44 -21.97
CA LYS A 282 -9.02 -16.63 -21.62
C LYS A 282 -8.69 -16.28 -20.16
N GLU A 283 -9.31 -15.22 -19.65
CA GLU A 283 -9.02 -14.69 -18.33
C GLU A 283 -10.12 -13.77 -17.80
N ALA A 284 -10.29 -13.78 -16.48
CA ALA A 284 -10.90 -12.72 -15.70
C ALA A 284 -9.77 -11.99 -14.95
N ARG A 285 -9.66 -10.68 -15.13
CA ARG A 285 -8.52 -9.89 -14.66
C ARG A 285 -8.95 -8.60 -13.99
N ALA A 286 -8.33 -8.29 -12.85
CA ALA A 286 -8.40 -6.99 -12.21
C ALA A 286 -7.18 -6.14 -12.61
N TRP A 287 -7.44 -4.90 -12.98
CA TRP A 287 -6.44 -3.92 -13.39
C TRP A 287 -6.38 -2.79 -12.37
N THR A 288 -5.18 -2.54 -11.85
CA THR A 288 -4.91 -1.48 -10.88
C THR A 288 -4.84 -0.11 -11.55
N ILE A 289 -5.62 0.85 -11.04
CA ILE A 289 -5.59 2.26 -11.44
C ILE A 289 -5.67 3.17 -10.21
N GLY A 290 -5.26 4.43 -10.34
CA GLY A 290 -5.51 5.43 -9.30
C GLY A 290 -6.99 5.83 -9.24
N LYS A 291 -7.49 6.09 -8.04
CA LYS A 291 -8.83 6.68 -7.83
C LYS A 291 -8.94 8.00 -8.59
N GLY A 292 -10.06 8.19 -9.28
CA GLY A 292 -10.32 9.39 -10.08
C GLY A 292 -9.68 9.38 -11.49
N TRP A 293 -8.99 8.32 -11.90
CA TRP A 293 -8.47 8.19 -13.26
C TRP A 293 -9.59 8.14 -14.30
N LYS A 294 -9.35 8.79 -15.44
CA LYS A 294 -10.26 8.77 -16.59
C LYS A 294 -10.07 7.51 -17.44
N ALA A 295 -11.09 7.15 -18.21
CA ALA A 295 -11.10 5.96 -19.07
C ALA A 295 -9.88 5.83 -20.00
N PRO A 296 -9.35 6.89 -20.64
CA PRO A 296 -8.14 6.77 -21.47
C PRO A 296 -6.90 6.35 -20.67
N GLN A 297 -6.73 6.89 -19.46
CA GLN A 297 -5.59 6.56 -18.59
C GLN A 297 -5.68 5.10 -18.12
N ALA A 298 -6.89 4.64 -17.77
CA ALA A 298 -7.13 3.25 -17.41
C ALA A 298 -6.87 2.28 -18.57
N ALA A 299 -7.23 2.66 -19.80
CA ALA A 299 -6.93 1.89 -21.00
C ALA A 299 -5.41 1.79 -21.25
N GLY A 300 -4.66 2.86 -20.94
CA GLY A 300 -3.21 2.90 -21.02
C GLY A 300 -2.48 1.85 -20.17
N VAL A 301 -3.12 1.38 -19.09
CA VAL A 301 -2.56 0.31 -18.23
C VAL A 301 -2.50 -1.03 -18.96
N ILE A 302 -3.42 -1.31 -19.89
CA ILE A 302 -3.35 -2.50 -20.74
C ILE A 302 -2.20 -2.34 -21.74
N HIS A 303 -2.18 -1.20 -22.44
CA HIS A 303 -1.12 -0.85 -23.37
C HIS A 303 -1.14 0.64 -23.68
N THR A 304 0.03 1.27 -23.84
CA THR A 304 0.13 2.72 -24.12
C THR A 304 -0.58 3.17 -25.41
N ASP A 305 -0.75 2.25 -26.37
CA ASP A 305 -1.50 2.54 -27.61
C ASP A 305 -3.00 2.67 -27.39
N PHE A 306 -3.56 2.00 -26.38
CA PHE A 306 -4.99 2.13 -26.05
C PHE A 306 -5.29 3.54 -25.56
N GLU A 307 -4.40 4.15 -24.78
CA GLU A 307 -4.56 5.52 -24.31
C GLU A 307 -4.46 6.52 -25.47
N LYS A 308 -3.44 6.39 -26.33
CA LYS A 308 -3.24 7.27 -27.51
C LYS A 308 -4.37 7.13 -28.53
N GLY A 309 -4.80 5.90 -28.78
CA GLY A 309 -5.83 5.53 -29.74
C GLY A 309 -7.25 5.52 -29.17
N PHE A 310 -7.46 5.94 -27.92
CA PHE A 310 -8.75 5.81 -27.23
C PHE A 310 -9.90 6.46 -28.01
N ILE A 311 -10.94 5.67 -28.27
CA ILE A 311 -12.19 6.14 -28.89
C ILE A 311 -13.29 6.23 -27.82
N LYS A 312 -13.65 5.09 -27.23
CA LYS A 312 -14.70 4.95 -26.19
C LYS A 312 -14.43 3.71 -25.33
N ALA A 313 -15.02 3.67 -24.15
CA ALA A 313 -15.10 2.46 -23.32
C ALA A 313 -16.54 1.96 -23.27
N GLU A 314 -16.77 0.68 -23.54
CA GLU A 314 -18.04 0.03 -23.17
C GLU A 314 -17.93 -0.44 -21.73
N ILE A 315 -18.80 0.05 -20.85
CA ILE A 315 -18.73 -0.14 -19.40
C ILE A 315 -20.05 -0.71 -18.89
N ILE A 316 -19.95 -1.78 -18.11
CA ILE A 316 -21.05 -2.38 -17.34
C ILE A 316 -20.58 -2.42 -15.88
N SER A 317 -21.41 -2.00 -14.93
CA SER A 317 -21.04 -2.18 -13.52
C SER A 317 -21.00 -3.67 -13.18
N PHE A 318 -20.15 -4.08 -12.23
CA PHE A 318 -20.09 -5.48 -11.80
C PHE A 318 -21.48 -6.01 -11.41
N ASP A 319 -22.21 -5.26 -10.57
CA ASP A 319 -23.54 -5.64 -10.10
C ASP A 319 -24.54 -5.81 -11.25
N ASP A 320 -24.52 -4.90 -12.22
CA ASP A 320 -25.37 -4.98 -13.41
C ASP A 320 -25.07 -6.22 -14.27
N LEU A 321 -23.78 -6.57 -14.39
CA LEU A 321 -23.36 -7.72 -15.17
C LEU A 321 -23.75 -9.03 -14.47
N VAL A 322 -23.65 -9.10 -13.15
CA VAL A 322 -24.10 -10.24 -12.34
C VAL A 322 -25.62 -10.39 -12.43
N GLU A 323 -26.38 -9.31 -12.28
CA GLU A 323 -27.84 -9.35 -12.36
C GLU A 323 -28.34 -9.82 -13.73
N THR A 324 -27.64 -9.46 -14.80
CA THR A 324 -28.02 -9.81 -16.18
C THR A 324 -27.42 -11.13 -16.67
N GLY A 325 -26.37 -11.63 -16.02
CA GLY A 325 -25.71 -12.90 -16.31
C GLY A 325 -24.96 -12.96 -17.65
N SER A 326 -24.99 -11.90 -18.47
CA SER A 326 -24.21 -11.83 -19.71
C SER A 326 -24.13 -10.40 -20.27
N VAL A 327 -23.08 -10.11 -21.04
CA VAL A 327 -22.93 -8.82 -21.75
C VAL A 327 -24.07 -8.57 -22.74
N VAL A 328 -24.58 -9.62 -23.38
CA VAL A 328 -25.68 -9.52 -24.36
C VAL A 328 -26.96 -9.02 -23.67
N GLU A 329 -27.28 -9.60 -22.51
CA GLU A 329 -28.45 -9.23 -21.73
C GLU A 329 -28.28 -7.87 -21.03
N ALA A 330 -27.07 -7.53 -20.56
CA ALA A 330 -26.75 -6.20 -20.08
C ALA A 330 -27.00 -5.13 -21.15
N ARG A 331 -26.58 -5.41 -22.39
CA ARG A 331 -26.78 -4.51 -23.53
C ARG A 331 -28.25 -4.41 -23.93
N SER A 332 -29.01 -5.52 -23.92
CA SER A 332 -30.45 -5.53 -24.24
C SER A 332 -31.26 -4.68 -23.24
N LYS A 333 -30.86 -4.69 -21.96
CA LYS A 333 -31.46 -3.92 -20.87
C LYS A 333 -30.92 -2.49 -20.72
N GLY A 334 -30.02 -2.05 -21.61
CA GLY A 334 -29.46 -0.69 -21.58
C GLY A 334 -28.47 -0.43 -20.44
N LYS A 335 -27.94 -1.48 -19.81
CA LYS A 335 -26.94 -1.40 -18.73
C LYS A 335 -25.50 -1.29 -19.24
N ALA A 336 -25.25 -1.60 -20.52
CA ALA A 336 -23.96 -1.37 -21.19
C ALA A 336 -23.85 0.08 -21.70
N ARG A 337 -23.01 0.88 -21.05
CA ARG A 337 -22.81 2.30 -21.35
C ARG A 337 -21.61 2.50 -22.27
N LEU A 338 -21.72 3.43 -23.22
CA LEU A 338 -20.60 3.85 -24.06
C LEU A 338 -20.06 5.18 -23.57
N GLU A 339 -18.96 5.10 -22.83
CA GLU A 339 -18.36 6.21 -22.11
C GLU A 339 -17.21 6.85 -22.90
N GLY A 340 -17.09 8.17 -22.77
CA GLY A 340 -16.11 8.98 -23.48
C GLY A 340 -14.82 9.23 -22.70
N LYS A 341 -13.98 10.13 -23.21
CA LYS A 341 -12.67 10.46 -22.63
C LYS A 341 -12.74 11.07 -21.22
N ASP A 342 -13.86 11.69 -20.88
CA ASP A 342 -14.06 12.36 -19.59
C ASP A 342 -14.66 11.47 -18.51
N TYR A 343 -15.01 10.23 -18.83
CA TYR A 343 -15.54 9.29 -17.86
C TYR A 343 -14.47 8.96 -16.82
N VAL A 344 -14.83 9.15 -15.55
CA VAL A 344 -14.02 8.76 -14.40
C VAL A 344 -14.39 7.33 -14.04
N MET A 345 -13.39 6.45 -14.06
CA MET A 345 -13.58 5.03 -13.78
C MET A 345 -14.12 4.82 -12.36
N GLN A 346 -15.04 3.88 -12.22
CA GLN A 346 -15.53 3.42 -10.92
C GLN A 346 -14.89 2.09 -10.55
N ASP A 347 -14.76 1.83 -9.25
CA ASP A 347 -14.26 0.54 -8.80
C ASP A 347 -15.22 -0.58 -9.24
N GLY A 348 -14.66 -1.66 -9.78
CA GLY A 348 -15.43 -2.80 -10.27
C GLY A 348 -16.12 -2.59 -11.62
N ASP A 349 -15.87 -1.49 -12.33
CA ASP A 349 -16.31 -1.34 -13.72
C ASP A 349 -15.78 -2.52 -14.56
N VAL A 350 -16.68 -3.22 -15.26
CA VAL A 350 -16.32 -4.27 -16.25
C VAL A 350 -16.27 -3.63 -17.62
N VAL A 351 -15.09 -3.65 -18.25
CA VAL A 351 -14.79 -2.73 -19.37
C VAL A 351 -14.29 -3.45 -20.61
N GLU A 352 -14.79 -3.00 -21.77
CA GLU A 352 -14.22 -3.27 -23.10
C GLU A 352 -13.82 -1.95 -23.77
N PHE A 353 -12.52 -1.73 -23.96
CA PHE A 353 -12.00 -0.52 -24.61
C PHE A 353 -12.05 -0.61 -26.13
N ARG A 354 -12.55 0.45 -26.77
CA ARG A 354 -12.51 0.63 -28.23
C ARG A 354 -11.43 1.67 -28.56
N PHE A 355 -10.46 1.28 -29.36
CA PHE A 355 -9.33 2.11 -29.76
C PHE A 355 -9.05 1.97 -31.26
N ASN A 356 -8.38 2.96 -31.83
CA ASN A 356 -7.89 2.88 -33.20
C ASN A 356 -6.51 2.23 -33.21
N VAL A 357 -6.30 1.29 -34.13
CA VAL A 357 -5.01 0.58 -34.33
C VAL A 357 -4.04 1.44 -35.11
#